data_AF-A0AAV1YPZ0-F1
#
_entry.id   AF-A0AAV1YPZ0-F1
#
_cell.length_a   1.000
_cell.length_b   1.000
_cell.length_c   1.000
_cell.angle_alpha   90.00
_cell.angle_beta   90.00
_cell.angle_gamma   90.00
#
_symmetry.space_group_name_H-M   'P 1'
#
loop_
_entity.id
_entity.type
_entity.pdbx_description
1 polymer ?
#
loop_
_entity_poly.entity_id
_entity_poly.type
_entity_poly.pdbx_seq_one_letter_code
_entity_poly.pdbx_strand_id
1 'polypeptide(L)'
;MIVGIIYGVLLGVIAWYIPNPNENRVSVFRFLILCLGGTFVLFVSQALKWGPVGALGCICLPFVAAIRWKKEGINPVEGALTFVWMVIEPFLFGLIGSEIRIEYLKPNIVGLGLTTLLFNVAARMLAAFVSAFSAGLTLKEQIFVTIAGLPKATVQAAVGPVALSLARKQQLGAEAEEFGITILTTAVLSILVAAPLGATSLALLAPRLLEKDANSSDQEKQKPSNTDDDKLQSITNETENRNKIQSTEKE
;
A
#
# COMPACT_ATOMS: atom_id res chain seq x y z
N MET A 1 -9.27 -7.11 -20.50
CA MET A 1 -8.02 -6.66 -19.84
C MET A 1 -7.32 -5.58 -20.63
N ILE A 2 -6.98 -5.80 -21.90
CA ILE A 2 -6.30 -4.83 -22.78
C ILE A 2 -6.99 -3.46 -22.79
N VAL A 3 -8.33 -3.43 -22.87
CA VAL A 3 -9.12 -2.18 -22.86
C VAL A 3 -8.88 -1.33 -21.61
N GLY A 4 -8.74 -1.96 -20.44
CA GLY A 4 -8.49 -1.24 -19.17
C GLY A 4 -7.09 -0.63 -19.13
N ILE A 5 -6.11 -1.34 -19.68
CA ILE A 5 -4.74 -0.85 -19.82
C ILE A 5 -4.70 0.34 -20.78
N ILE A 6 -5.34 0.20 -21.96
CA ILE A 6 -5.41 1.28 -22.95
C ILE A 6 -6.05 2.52 -22.34
N TYR A 7 -7.18 2.37 -21.65
CA TYR A 7 -7.85 3.48 -20.96
C TYR A 7 -6.96 4.12 -19.89
N GLY A 8 -6.33 3.31 -19.03
CA GLY A 8 -5.46 3.79 -17.96
C GLY A 8 -4.25 4.55 -18.49
N VAL A 9 -3.64 4.07 -19.58
CA VAL A 9 -2.55 4.77 -20.27
C VAL A 9 -3.04 6.07 -20.90
N LEU A 10 -4.17 6.05 -21.62
CA LEU A 10 -4.70 7.21 -22.32
C LEU A 10 -5.08 8.33 -21.33
N LEU A 11 -5.81 8.01 -20.26
CA LEU A 11 -6.12 8.98 -19.22
C LEU A 11 -4.90 9.39 -18.40
N GLY A 12 -3.96 8.49 -18.16
CA GLY A 12 -2.69 8.82 -17.50
C GLY A 12 -1.86 9.83 -18.28
N VAL A 13 -1.83 9.71 -19.62
CA VAL A 13 -1.17 10.67 -20.52
C VAL A 13 -1.93 12.00 -20.56
N ILE A 14 -3.27 11.99 -20.57
CA ILE A 14 -4.08 13.20 -20.47
C ILE A 14 -3.81 13.94 -19.15
N ALA A 15 -3.63 13.20 -18.05
CA ALA A 15 -3.27 13.76 -16.75
C ALA A 15 -1.86 14.39 -16.72
N TRP A 16 -1.01 14.13 -17.73
CA TRP A 16 0.26 14.84 -17.91
C TRP A 16 0.10 16.21 -18.53
N TYR A 17 -0.92 16.43 -19.38
CA TYR A 17 -1.09 17.67 -20.15
C TYR A 17 -2.00 18.69 -19.46
N ILE A 18 -2.99 18.23 -18.69
CA ILE A 18 -3.99 19.09 -18.04
C ILE A 18 -3.44 20.02 -16.92
N PRO A 19 -2.37 19.68 -16.18
CA PRO A 19 -1.78 20.61 -15.21
C PRO A 19 -0.95 21.70 -15.91
N ASN A 20 -1.51 22.90 -16.07
CA ASN A 20 -0.74 24.07 -16.47
C ASN A 20 0.22 24.46 -15.32
N PRO A 21 1.55 24.58 -15.53
CA PRO A 21 2.53 24.79 -14.45
C PRO A 21 2.34 26.06 -13.61
N ASN A 22 1.47 26.98 -14.03
CA ASN A 22 1.38 28.35 -13.52
C ASN A 22 0.25 28.60 -12.49
N GLU A 23 -0.45 27.56 -12.02
CA GLU A 23 -1.54 27.70 -11.04
C GLU A 23 -1.28 27.02 -9.69
N ASN A 24 -1.57 27.72 -8.60
CA ASN A 24 -1.50 27.22 -7.22
C ASN A 24 -2.42 26.01 -6.90
N ARG A 25 -3.30 25.60 -7.84
CA ARG A 25 -4.29 24.52 -7.64
C ARG A 25 -3.96 23.22 -8.39
N VAL A 26 -2.78 23.11 -9.00
CA VAL A 26 -2.32 21.90 -9.72
C VAL A 26 -2.47 20.60 -8.91
N SER A 27 -2.24 20.64 -7.60
CA SER A 27 -2.38 19.49 -6.69
C SER A 27 -3.81 18.94 -6.63
N VAL A 28 -4.79 19.84 -6.54
CA VAL A 28 -6.21 19.47 -6.43
C VAL A 28 -6.70 18.91 -7.76
N PHE A 29 -6.30 19.50 -8.89
CA PHE A 29 -6.65 18.99 -10.21
C PHE A 29 -6.05 17.61 -10.49
N ARG A 30 -4.77 17.38 -10.13
CA ARG A 30 -4.12 16.06 -10.23
C ARG A 30 -4.81 15.01 -9.37
N PHE A 31 -5.21 15.35 -8.14
CA PHE A 31 -5.97 14.42 -7.29
C PHE A 31 -7.37 14.15 -7.86
N LEU A 32 -8.08 15.20 -8.29
CA LEU A 32 -9.42 15.11 -8.83
C LEU A 32 -9.48 14.23 -10.10
N ILE A 33 -8.49 14.35 -10.99
CA ILE A 33 -8.45 13.53 -12.21
C ILE A 33 -8.18 12.05 -11.92
N LEU A 34 -7.37 11.74 -10.90
CA LEU A 34 -7.17 10.36 -10.46
C LEU A 34 -8.45 9.78 -9.86
N CYS A 35 -9.10 10.51 -8.96
CA CYS A 35 -10.32 10.04 -8.31
C CYS A 35 -11.47 9.90 -9.31
N LEU A 36 -11.76 10.92 -10.11
CA LEU A 36 -12.84 10.87 -11.10
C LEU A 36 -12.54 9.86 -12.20
N GLY A 37 -11.31 9.84 -12.72
CA GLY A 37 -10.90 8.90 -13.76
C GLY A 37 -10.96 7.44 -13.29
N GLY A 38 -10.57 7.19 -12.03
CA GLY A 38 -10.67 5.89 -11.37
C GLY A 38 -12.13 5.46 -11.12
N THR A 39 -12.97 6.34 -10.58
CA THR A 39 -14.39 6.02 -10.36
C THR A 39 -15.13 5.80 -11.68
N PHE A 40 -14.84 6.61 -12.70
CA PHE A 40 -15.45 6.47 -14.03
C PHE A 40 -15.13 5.11 -14.66
N VAL A 41 -13.87 4.67 -14.63
CA VAL A 41 -13.49 3.37 -15.22
C VAL A 41 -14.12 2.19 -14.46
N LEU A 42 -14.26 2.31 -13.15
CA LEU A 42 -14.96 1.31 -12.34
C LEU A 42 -16.44 1.26 -12.72
N PHE A 43 -17.12 2.41 -12.83
CA PHE A 43 -18.53 2.46 -13.21
C PHE A 43 -18.78 1.91 -14.62
N VAL A 44 -17.94 2.30 -15.60
CA VAL A 44 -18.01 1.79 -16.97
C VAL A 44 -17.80 0.27 -17.00
N SER A 45 -16.83 -0.25 -16.23
CA SER A 45 -16.59 -1.69 -16.13
C SER A 45 -17.80 -2.45 -15.59
N GLN A 46 -18.51 -1.88 -14.61
CA GLN A 46 -19.72 -2.46 -14.04
C GLN A 46 -20.89 -2.38 -15.03
N ALA A 47 -21.09 -1.25 -15.71
CA ALA A 47 -22.15 -1.06 -16.69
C ALA A 47 -22.04 -2.02 -17.88
N LEU A 48 -20.82 -2.27 -18.35
CA LEU A 48 -20.56 -3.18 -19.48
C LEU A 48 -20.39 -4.65 -19.05
N LYS A 49 -20.50 -4.97 -17.74
CA LYS A 49 -20.23 -6.30 -17.15
C LYS A 49 -18.86 -6.88 -17.55
N TRP A 50 -17.90 -6.01 -17.82
CA TRP A 50 -16.55 -6.41 -18.25
C TRP A 50 -15.64 -6.66 -17.06
N GLY A 51 -15.86 -7.79 -16.36
CA GLY A 51 -15.07 -8.34 -15.26
C GLY A 51 -13.94 -7.47 -14.66
N PRO A 52 -12.66 -7.89 -14.71
CA PRO A 52 -11.55 -7.21 -14.03
C PRO A 52 -11.01 -5.96 -14.75
N VAL A 53 -11.71 -5.45 -15.77
CA VAL A 53 -11.20 -4.36 -16.62
C VAL A 53 -11.11 -3.04 -15.85
N GLY A 54 -12.11 -2.75 -15.01
CA GLY A 54 -12.14 -1.54 -14.19
C GLY A 54 -11.00 -1.46 -13.17
N ALA A 55 -10.72 -2.56 -12.47
CA ALA A 55 -9.66 -2.61 -11.47
C ALA A 55 -8.27 -2.36 -12.09
N LEU A 56 -7.99 -2.99 -13.24
CA LEU A 56 -6.73 -2.77 -13.96
C LEU A 56 -6.59 -1.32 -14.46
N GLY A 57 -7.65 -0.76 -15.04
CA GLY A 57 -7.65 0.65 -15.48
C GLY A 57 -7.42 1.62 -14.32
N CYS A 58 -8.04 1.35 -13.17
CA CYS A 58 -7.90 2.16 -11.96
C CYS A 58 -6.47 2.14 -11.38
N ILE A 59 -5.70 1.07 -11.58
CA ILE A 59 -4.29 0.99 -11.12
C ILE A 59 -3.35 1.54 -12.20
N CYS A 60 -3.60 1.27 -13.48
CA CYS A 60 -2.77 1.75 -14.58
C CYS A 60 -2.77 3.29 -14.67
N LEU A 61 -3.91 3.93 -14.42
CA LEU A 61 -4.06 5.38 -14.49
C LEU A 61 -3.12 6.15 -13.55
N PRO A 62 -3.13 5.93 -12.22
CA PRO A 62 -2.21 6.59 -11.29
C PRO A 62 -0.76 6.15 -11.53
N PHE A 63 -0.52 4.91 -11.97
CA PHE A 63 0.82 4.44 -12.28
C PHE A 63 1.46 5.26 -13.42
N VAL A 64 0.74 5.43 -14.52
CA VAL A 64 1.22 6.23 -15.67
C VAL A 64 1.34 7.71 -15.28
N ALA A 65 0.38 8.25 -14.54
CA ALA A 65 0.43 9.63 -14.04
C ALA A 65 1.68 9.88 -13.15
N ALA A 66 1.98 8.94 -12.24
CA ALA A 66 3.09 9.06 -11.29
C ALA A 66 4.47 9.08 -11.95
N ILE A 67 4.67 8.39 -13.09
CA ILE A 67 5.98 8.37 -13.79
C ILE A 67 6.42 9.78 -14.19
N ARG A 68 5.49 10.62 -14.64
CA ARG A 68 5.79 12.01 -15.02
C ARG A 68 5.93 12.89 -13.80
N TRP A 69 5.00 12.81 -12.85
CA TRP A 69 5.01 13.70 -11.69
C TRP A 69 6.22 13.47 -10.78
N LYS A 70 6.73 12.22 -10.68
CA LYS A 70 7.99 11.92 -10.00
C LYS A 70 9.20 12.70 -10.58
N LYS A 71 9.20 13.02 -11.87
CA LYS A 71 10.27 13.83 -12.50
C LYS A 71 10.15 15.33 -12.19
N GLU A 72 8.99 15.80 -11.73
CA GLU A 72 8.72 17.20 -11.42
C GLU A 72 8.94 17.55 -9.93
N GLY A 73 9.35 16.57 -9.11
CA GLY A 73 9.87 16.80 -7.76
C GLY A 73 8.85 17.09 -6.65
N ILE A 74 7.63 17.53 -6.98
CA ILE A 74 6.58 17.83 -5.98
C ILE A 74 5.32 17.01 -6.30
N ASN A 75 5.08 15.97 -5.48
CA ASN A 75 3.92 15.06 -5.59
C ASN A 75 2.96 15.22 -4.40
N PRO A 76 2.15 16.29 -4.37
CA PRO A 76 1.17 16.52 -3.31
C PRO A 76 0.04 15.47 -3.30
N VAL A 77 -0.11 14.74 -4.39
CA VAL A 77 -1.08 13.64 -4.57
C VAL A 77 -0.75 12.45 -3.67
N GLU A 78 0.53 12.14 -3.47
CA GLU A 78 0.96 11.03 -2.62
C GLU A 78 0.54 11.27 -1.17
N GLY A 79 0.79 12.47 -0.64
CA GLY A 79 0.34 12.85 0.70
C GLY A 79 -1.17 12.78 0.88
N ALA A 80 -1.94 13.24 -0.11
CA ALA A 80 -3.41 13.14 -0.08
C ALA A 80 -3.90 11.68 -0.08
N LEU A 81 -3.32 10.81 -0.92
CA LEU A 81 -3.66 9.38 -0.93
C LEU A 81 -3.26 8.68 0.38
N THR A 82 -2.10 9.01 0.94
CA THR A 82 -1.65 8.46 2.23
C THR A 82 -2.58 8.87 3.36
N PHE A 83 -3.04 10.13 3.38
CA PHE A 83 -4.03 10.59 4.36
C PHE A 83 -5.36 9.85 4.21
N VAL A 84 -5.86 9.69 2.97
CA VAL A 84 -7.08 8.92 2.70
C VAL A 84 -6.90 7.46 3.13
N TRP A 85 -5.75 6.86 2.83
CA TRP A 85 -5.44 5.48 3.21
C TRP A 85 -5.37 5.30 4.73
N MET A 86 -4.77 6.24 5.47
CA MET A 86 -4.73 6.21 6.93
C MET A 86 -6.12 6.15 7.57
N VAL A 87 -7.12 6.78 6.93
CA VAL A 87 -8.52 6.65 7.35
C VAL A 87 -9.12 5.34 6.86
N ILE A 88 -8.95 4.95 5.60
CA ILE A 88 -9.60 3.75 5.04
C ILE A 88 -9.07 2.43 5.63
N GLU A 89 -7.79 2.35 5.95
CA GLU A 89 -7.12 1.14 6.45
C GLU A 89 -7.81 0.54 7.70
N PRO A 90 -7.99 1.28 8.82
CA PRO A 90 -8.68 0.74 9.99
C PRO A 90 -10.15 0.40 9.71
N PHE A 91 -10.82 1.15 8.82
CA PHE A 91 -12.19 0.84 8.41
C PHE A 91 -12.26 -0.48 7.62
N LEU A 92 -11.30 -0.75 6.72
CA LEU A 92 -11.24 -2.03 5.99
C LEU A 92 -11.07 -3.19 6.97
N PHE A 93 -10.12 -3.11 7.89
CA PHE A 93 -9.91 -4.16 8.89
C PHE A 93 -11.11 -4.33 9.83
N GLY A 94 -11.76 -3.23 10.23
CA GLY A 94 -12.99 -3.27 11.01
C GLY A 94 -14.15 -3.92 10.26
N LEU A 95 -14.33 -3.60 8.97
CA LEU A 95 -15.37 -4.18 8.13
C LEU A 95 -15.13 -5.68 7.89
N ILE A 96 -13.90 -6.07 7.58
CA ILE A 96 -13.50 -7.48 7.47
C ILE A 96 -13.79 -8.20 8.80
N GLY A 97 -13.45 -7.57 9.93
CA GLY A 97 -13.78 -8.08 11.26
C GLY A 97 -15.27 -8.32 11.48
N SER A 98 -16.11 -7.37 11.03
CA SER A 98 -17.57 -7.44 11.19
C SER A 98 -18.26 -8.50 10.32
N GLU A 99 -17.65 -8.87 9.19
CA GLU A 99 -18.15 -9.91 8.29
C GLU A 99 -17.88 -11.32 8.82
N ILE A 100 -16.99 -11.47 9.81
CA ILE A 100 -16.69 -12.78 10.40
C ILE A 100 -17.86 -13.23 11.30
N ARG A 101 -18.39 -14.41 11.01
CA ARG A 101 -19.41 -15.07 11.84
C ARG A 101 -18.80 -16.31 12.49
N ILE A 102 -18.58 -16.25 13.81
CA ILE A 102 -17.93 -17.31 14.60
C ILE A 102 -18.74 -18.62 14.57
N GLU A 103 -20.06 -18.53 14.42
CA GLU A 103 -20.96 -19.71 14.30
C GLU A 103 -20.57 -20.69 13.19
N TYR A 104 -19.92 -20.22 12.12
CA TYR A 104 -19.55 -21.05 10.97
C TYR A 104 -18.11 -21.59 11.07
N LEU A 105 -17.35 -21.23 12.11
CA LEU A 105 -16.00 -21.74 12.36
C LEU A 105 -16.06 -23.14 12.99
N LYS A 106 -16.50 -24.12 12.21
CA LYS A 106 -16.33 -25.53 12.60
C LYS A 106 -14.83 -25.83 12.70
N PRO A 107 -14.34 -26.47 13.78
CA PRO A 107 -12.91 -26.77 13.96
C PRO A 107 -12.30 -27.54 12.78
N ASN A 108 -13.09 -28.40 12.13
CA ASN A 108 -12.69 -29.17 10.96
C ASN A 108 -12.34 -28.26 9.76
N ILE A 109 -13.16 -27.23 9.50
CA ILE A 109 -12.94 -26.29 8.39
C ILE A 109 -11.75 -25.37 8.67
N VAL A 110 -11.57 -24.96 9.93
CA VAL A 110 -10.40 -24.16 10.34
C VAL A 110 -9.10 -24.98 10.16
N GLY A 111 -9.11 -26.26 10.51
CA GLY A 111 -7.96 -27.16 10.30
C GLY A 111 -7.61 -27.37 8.82
N LEU A 112 -8.61 -27.55 7.96
CA LEU A 112 -8.45 -27.62 6.51
C LEU A 112 -7.94 -26.29 5.92
N GLY A 113 -8.47 -25.16 6.39
CA GLY A 113 -8.03 -23.82 6.01
C GLY A 113 -6.56 -23.56 6.38
N LEU A 114 -6.14 -23.96 7.58
CA LEU A 114 -4.75 -23.81 8.04
C LEU A 114 -3.78 -24.68 7.22
N THR A 115 -4.16 -25.92 6.93
CA THR A 115 -3.35 -26.81 6.08
C THR A 115 -3.20 -26.24 4.67
N THR A 116 -4.31 -25.76 4.09
CA THR A 116 -4.31 -25.11 2.77
C THR A 116 -3.45 -23.85 2.76
N LEU A 117 -3.49 -23.07 3.84
CA LEU A 117 -2.65 -21.88 4.01
C LEU A 117 -1.16 -22.23 4.03
N LEU A 118 -0.76 -23.23 4.81
CA LEU A 118 0.65 -23.66 4.88
C LEU A 118 1.13 -24.17 3.51
N PHE A 119 0.31 -24.96 2.82
CA PHE A 119 0.62 -25.42 1.47
C PHE A 119 0.76 -24.25 0.48
N ASN A 120 -0.13 -23.26 0.55
CA ASN A 120 -0.05 -22.06 -0.30
C ASN A 120 1.23 -21.27 -0.06
N VAL A 121 1.59 -21.05 1.21
CA VAL A 121 2.83 -20.36 1.59
C VAL A 121 4.05 -21.13 1.08
N ALA A 122 4.09 -22.44 1.25
CA ALA A 122 5.18 -23.28 0.75
C ALA A 122 5.30 -23.24 -0.79
N ALA A 123 4.17 -23.38 -1.51
CA ALA A 123 4.14 -23.29 -2.97
C ALA A 123 4.59 -21.91 -3.46
N ARG A 124 4.20 -20.84 -2.75
CA ARG A 124 4.63 -19.46 -3.06
C ARG A 124 6.12 -19.26 -2.83
N MET A 125 6.67 -19.80 -1.74
CA MET A 125 8.11 -19.78 -1.48
C MET A 125 8.88 -20.50 -2.58
N LEU A 126 8.39 -21.67 -3.02
CA LEU A 126 9.00 -22.41 -4.13
C LEU A 126 8.94 -21.63 -5.45
N ALA A 127 7.78 -21.07 -5.79
CA ALA A 127 7.62 -20.27 -7.01
C ALA A 127 8.48 -19.00 -7.01
N ALA A 128 8.56 -18.30 -5.88
CA ALA A 128 9.42 -17.13 -5.71
C ALA A 128 10.90 -17.52 -5.80
N PHE A 129 11.29 -18.66 -5.22
CA PHE A 129 12.63 -19.20 -5.34
C PHE A 129 12.96 -19.52 -6.82
N VAL A 130 12.10 -20.22 -7.55
CA VAL A 130 12.31 -20.50 -8.98
C VAL A 130 12.40 -19.22 -9.80
N SER A 131 11.53 -18.23 -9.55
CA SER A 131 11.56 -16.95 -10.25
C SER A 131 12.84 -16.15 -9.99
N ALA A 132 13.35 -16.20 -8.75
CA ALA A 132 14.57 -15.50 -8.37
C ALA A 132 15.83 -16.18 -8.91
N PHE A 133 15.81 -17.52 -9.05
CA PHE A 133 16.90 -18.26 -9.70
C PHE A 133 17.08 -17.81 -11.16
N SER A 134 15.98 -17.59 -11.88
CA SER A 134 16.03 -17.03 -13.24
C SER A 134 16.50 -15.57 -13.31
N ALA A 135 16.48 -14.84 -12.19
CA ALA A 135 16.82 -13.42 -12.15
C ALA A 135 18.30 -13.16 -11.78
N GLY A 136 19.10 -14.18 -11.49
CA GLY A 136 20.54 -14.06 -11.23
C GLY A 136 20.92 -13.40 -9.89
N LEU A 137 20.00 -13.35 -8.92
CA LEU A 137 20.25 -12.77 -7.60
C LEU A 137 21.03 -13.72 -6.69
N THR A 138 21.66 -13.17 -5.66
CA THR A 138 22.32 -13.98 -4.61
C THR A 138 21.28 -14.73 -3.78
N LEU A 139 21.64 -15.91 -3.24
CA LEU A 139 20.74 -16.72 -2.39
C LEU A 139 20.17 -15.93 -1.21
N LYS A 140 20.93 -14.96 -0.69
CA LYS A 140 20.46 -14.03 0.34
C LYS A 140 19.30 -13.20 -0.20
N GLU A 141 19.51 -12.38 -1.22
CA GLU A 141 18.48 -11.51 -1.81
C GLU A 141 17.25 -12.29 -2.29
N GLN A 142 17.45 -13.49 -2.81
CA GLN A 142 16.38 -14.41 -3.21
C GLN A 142 15.48 -14.79 -2.03
N ILE A 143 16.06 -15.09 -0.86
CA ILE A 143 15.29 -15.35 0.37
C ILE A 143 14.64 -14.05 0.84
N PHE A 144 15.30 -12.89 0.78
CA PHE A 144 14.69 -11.59 1.13
C PHE A 144 13.46 -11.28 0.29
N VAL A 145 13.58 -11.35 -1.03
CA VAL A 145 12.47 -11.07 -1.96
C VAL A 145 11.31 -12.04 -1.73
N THR A 146 11.62 -13.31 -1.50
CA THR A 146 10.61 -14.34 -1.23
C THR A 146 9.86 -14.06 0.07
N ILE A 147 10.58 -13.73 1.14
CA ILE A 147 10.01 -13.45 2.47
C ILE A 147 9.28 -12.09 2.50
N ALA A 148 9.84 -11.06 1.88
CA ALA A 148 9.21 -9.75 1.73
C ALA A 148 7.94 -9.80 0.85
N GLY A 149 7.78 -10.87 0.05
CA GLY A 149 6.59 -11.14 -0.74
C GLY A 149 5.44 -11.83 0.02
N LEU A 150 5.67 -12.28 1.26
CA LEU A 150 4.66 -12.94 2.11
C LEU A 150 3.54 -12.01 2.62
N PRO A 151 3.77 -10.74 2.98
CA PRO A 151 2.72 -9.85 3.51
C PRO A 151 1.65 -9.39 2.50
N LYS A 152 1.54 -10.00 1.30
CA LYS A 152 0.53 -9.65 0.29
C LYS A 152 -0.87 -10.21 0.62
N ALA A 153 -1.31 -10.04 1.87
CA ALA A 153 -2.60 -10.53 2.37
C ALA A 153 -3.75 -9.51 2.18
N THR A 154 -3.43 -8.23 1.95
CA THR A 154 -4.43 -7.14 1.87
C THR A 154 -5.36 -7.26 0.67
N VAL A 155 -4.87 -7.76 -0.47
CA VAL A 155 -5.72 -8.00 -1.65
C VAL A 155 -6.70 -9.15 -1.39
N GLN A 156 -6.27 -10.19 -0.67
CA GLN A 156 -7.14 -11.31 -0.30
C GLN A 156 -8.19 -10.88 0.73
N ALA A 157 -7.81 -9.99 1.64
CA ALA A 157 -8.69 -9.36 2.63
C ALA A 157 -9.85 -8.59 2.00
N ALA A 158 -9.57 -7.85 0.92
CA ALA A 158 -10.60 -7.11 0.21
C ALA A 158 -11.47 -8.01 -0.68
N VAL A 159 -10.89 -9.06 -1.30
CA VAL A 159 -11.61 -9.92 -2.24
C VAL A 159 -12.49 -10.95 -1.54
N GLY A 160 -12.10 -11.46 -0.36
CA GLY A 160 -12.87 -12.47 0.39
C GLY A 160 -14.32 -12.07 0.69
N PRO A 161 -14.56 -10.93 1.37
CA PRO A 161 -15.91 -10.45 1.66
C PRO A 161 -16.71 -10.14 0.39
N VAL A 162 -16.06 -9.63 -0.66
CA VAL A 162 -16.71 -9.33 -1.94
C VAL A 162 -17.23 -10.61 -2.60
N ALA A 163 -16.46 -11.70 -2.57
CA ALA A 163 -16.89 -13.00 -3.09
C ALA A 163 -18.15 -13.52 -2.38
N LEU A 164 -18.19 -13.45 -1.04
CA LEU A 164 -19.37 -13.82 -0.26
C LEU A 164 -20.58 -12.94 -0.60
N SER A 165 -20.38 -11.62 -0.70
CA SER A 165 -21.45 -10.68 -1.06
C SER A 165 -22.01 -10.95 -2.45
N LEU A 166 -21.17 -11.38 -3.40
CA LEU A 166 -21.59 -11.71 -4.76
C LEU A 166 -22.36 -13.04 -4.79
N ALA A 167 -21.92 -14.05 -4.04
CA ALA A 167 -22.62 -15.32 -3.88
C ALA A 167 -24.05 -15.12 -3.34
N ARG A 168 -24.19 -14.28 -2.31
CA ARG A 168 -25.50 -13.89 -1.75
C ARG A 168 -26.36 -13.11 -2.75
N LYS A 169 -25.79 -12.10 -3.42
CA LYS A 169 -26.52 -11.27 -4.40
C LYS A 169 -27.02 -12.03 -5.62
N GLN A 170 -26.27 -13.03 -6.08
CA GLN A 170 -26.65 -13.83 -7.23
C GLN A 170 -27.57 -15.02 -6.88
N GLN A 171 -27.94 -15.20 -5.60
CA GLN A 171 -28.81 -16.28 -5.11
C GLN A 171 -28.39 -17.66 -5.66
N LEU A 172 -27.08 -17.93 -5.68
CA LEU A 172 -26.48 -19.16 -6.26
C LEU A 172 -26.77 -20.45 -5.43
N GLY A 173 -27.76 -20.42 -4.53
CA GLY A 173 -28.11 -21.52 -3.63
C GLY A 173 -27.31 -21.51 -2.32
N ALA A 174 -27.75 -22.33 -1.37
CA ALA A 174 -27.15 -22.45 -0.03
C ALA A 174 -25.68 -22.93 -0.07
N GLU A 175 -25.33 -23.75 -1.07
CA GLU A 175 -23.96 -24.28 -1.24
C GLU A 175 -22.97 -23.16 -1.58
N ALA A 176 -23.33 -22.24 -2.48
CA ALA A 176 -22.44 -21.14 -2.87
C ALA A 176 -22.19 -20.14 -1.72
N GLU A 177 -23.18 -19.99 -0.83
CA GLU A 177 -23.01 -19.19 0.39
C GLU A 177 -22.05 -19.88 1.37
N GLU A 178 -22.15 -21.20 1.55
CA GLU A 178 -21.24 -21.97 2.40
C GLU A 178 -19.79 -21.92 1.88
N PHE A 179 -19.59 -22.03 0.56
CA PHE A 179 -18.27 -21.82 -0.05
C PHE A 179 -17.76 -20.40 0.15
N GLY A 180 -18.60 -19.37 0.00
CA GLY A 180 -18.24 -17.98 0.25
C GLY A 180 -17.77 -17.74 1.69
N ILE A 181 -18.46 -18.33 2.67
CA ILE A 181 -18.09 -18.25 4.09
C ILE A 181 -16.76 -18.97 4.34
N THR A 182 -16.53 -20.12 3.70
CA THR A 182 -15.27 -20.87 3.80
C THR A 182 -14.09 -20.08 3.25
N ILE A 183 -14.27 -19.42 2.10
CA ILE A 183 -13.25 -18.56 1.47
C ILE A 183 -12.96 -17.34 2.34
N LEU A 184 -14.01 -16.67 2.85
CA LEU A 184 -13.87 -15.53 3.76
C LEU A 184 -13.11 -15.92 5.03
N THR A 185 -13.50 -17.03 5.67
CA THR A 185 -12.88 -17.53 6.90
C THR A 185 -11.41 -17.90 6.68
N THR A 186 -11.11 -18.58 5.57
CA THR A 186 -9.73 -18.91 5.19
C THR A 186 -8.89 -17.66 4.91
N ALA A 187 -9.46 -16.66 4.23
CA ALA A 187 -8.76 -15.40 3.97
C ALA A 187 -8.43 -14.64 5.26
N VAL A 188 -9.35 -14.58 6.21
CA VAL A 188 -9.12 -13.94 7.52
C VAL A 188 -8.07 -14.70 8.33
N LEU A 189 -8.18 -16.04 8.39
CA LEU A 189 -7.18 -16.88 9.07
C LEU A 189 -5.78 -16.67 8.45
N SER A 190 -5.71 -16.57 7.12
CA SER A 190 -4.50 -16.23 6.39
C SER A 190 -3.93 -14.87 6.82
N ILE A 191 -4.76 -13.83 6.97
CA ILE A 191 -4.29 -12.50 7.37
C ILE A 191 -3.78 -12.51 8.81
N LEU A 192 -4.53 -13.14 9.72
CA LEU A 192 -4.19 -13.20 11.15
C LEU A 192 -2.87 -13.94 11.38
N VAL A 193 -2.55 -14.93 10.56
CA VAL A 193 -1.28 -15.65 10.59
C VAL A 193 -0.19 -14.92 9.80
N ALA A 194 -0.49 -14.42 8.59
CA ALA A 194 0.49 -13.80 7.71
C ALA A 194 0.94 -12.42 8.17
N ALA A 195 0.11 -11.63 8.86
CA ALA A 195 0.50 -10.33 9.39
C ALA A 195 1.63 -10.42 10.44
N PRO A 196 1.48 -11.21 11.53
CA PRO A 196 2.56 -11.39 12.50
C PRO A 196 3.76 -12.12 11.89
N LEU A 197 3.54 -13.19 11.13
CA LEU A 197 4.65 -13.91 10.47
C LEU A 197 5.42 -13.01 9.50
N GLY A 198 4.71 -12.19 8.71
CA GLY A 198 5.31 -11.24 7.78
C GLY A 198 6.10 -10.15 8.51
N ALA A 199 5.52 -9.56 9.57
CA ALA A 199 6.20 -8.56 10.39
C ALA A 199 7.45 -9.12 11.07
N THR A 200 7.37 -10.31 11.69
CA THR A 200 8.52 -10.97 12.32
C THR A 200 9.60 -11.32 11.28
N SER A 201 9.20 -11.84 10.12
CA SER A 201 10.15 -12.24 9.09
C SER A 201 10.86 -11.04 8.46
N LEU A 202 10.14 -9.94 8.22
CA LEU A 202 10.73 -8.67 7.77
C LEU A 202 11.66 -8.08 8.83
N ALA A 203 11.26 -8.06 10.09
CA ALA A 203 12.08 -7.51 11.17
C ALA A 203 13.41 -8.26 11.36
N LEU A 204 13.44 -9.58 11.13
CA LEU A 204 14.64 -10.40 11.24
C LEU A 204 15.53 -10.35 9.99
N LEU A 205 14.95 -10.30 8.79
CA LEU A 205 15.72 -10.30 7.54
C LEU A 205 16.17 -8.91 7.09
N ALA A 206 15.39 -7.85 7.36
CA ALA A 206 15.75 -6.49 6.98
C ALA A 206 17.16 -6.07 7.45
N PRO A 207 17.55 -6.20 8.74
CA PRO A 207 18.89 -5.82 9.18
C PRO A 207 19.99 -6.79 8.75
N ARG A 208 19.65 -8.03 8.38
CA ARG A 208 20.62 -9.09 8.11
C ARG A 208 20.98 -9.21 6.62
N LEU A 209 20.12 -8.70 5.74
CA LEU A 209 20.25 -8.81 4.28
C LEU A 209 20.35 -7.49 3.54
N LEU A 210 19.91 -6.39 4.15
CA LEU A 210 20.34 -5.06 3.73
C LEU A 210 21.70 -4.81 4.36
N GLU A 211 22.75 -5.36 3.72
CA GLU A 211 24.09 -4.87 3.94
C GLU A 211 24.05 -3.34 3.75
N LYS A 212 24.48 -2.61 4.76
CA LYS A 212 24.28 -1.19 4.94
C LYS A 212 24.90 -0.41 3.77
N ASP A 213 24.13 -0.17 2.70
CA ASP A 213 24.36 0.99 1.85
C ASP A 213 24.06 2.20 2.72
N ALA A 214 25.14 2.74 3.32
CA ALA A 214 25.16 3.78 4.32
C ALA A 214 24.71 5.17 3.79
N ASN A 215 23.73 5.23 2.88
CA ASN A 215 23.22 6.47 2.30
C ASN A 215 21.70 6.54 2.07
N SER A 216 20.89 5.60 2.58
CA SER A 216 19.42 5.67 2.38
C SER A 216 18.57 5.60 3.65
N SER A 217 19.19 5.53 4.84
CA SER A 217 18.45 5.39 6.11
C SER A 217 17.91 6.70 6.70
N ASP A 218 18.16 7.86 6.09
CA ASP A 218 17.82 9.17 6.67
C ASP A 218 16.49 9.76 6.18
N GLN A 219 15.52 8.96 5.71
CA GLN A 219 14.25 9.50 5.21
C GLN A 219 12.96 8.92 5.81
N GLU A 220 13.00 7.91 6.69
CA GLU A 220 11.74 7.35 7.25
C GLU A 220 11.58 7.43 8.78
N LYS A 221 12.49 8.12 9.49
CA LYS A 221 12.28 8.46 10.91
C LYS A 221 12.86 9.82 11.29
N GLN A 222 12.29 10.93 10.80
CA GLN A 222 12.29 12.20 11.55
C GLN A 222 11.41 13.26 10.88
N LYS A 223 10.23 13.53 11.48
CA LYS A 223 9.74 14.90 11.70
C LYS A 223 8.61 14.85 12.75
N PRO A 224 8.47 15.80 13.70
CA PRO A 224 9.22 17.04 13.92
C PRO A 224 9.86 17.14 15.32
N SER A 225 11.00 17.81 15.45
CA SER A 225 11.35 18.67 16.62
C SER A 225 12.75 19.25 16.39
N ASN A 226 12.95 20.52 16.71
CA ASN A 226 14.24 21.23 16.77
C ASN A 226 14.80 21.69 15.42
N THR A 227 14.18 22.70 14.84
CA THR A 227 14.88 23.66 13.97
C THR A 227 14.73 25.10 14.48
N ASP A 228 13.77 25.36 15.38
CA ASP A 228 13.57 26.68 15.96
C ASP A 228 14.42 26.93 17.22
N ASP A 229 14.75 25.89 18.00
CA ASP A 229 15.54 26.03 19.23
C ASP A 229 17.02 26.34 18.97
N ASP A 230 17.64 25.78 17.93
CA ASP A 230 19.04 26.08 17.57
C ASP A 230 19.21 27.51 17.03
N LYS A 231 18.18 28.05 16.36
CA LYS A 231 18.17 29.46 15.96
C LYS A 231 17.98 30.38 17.16
N LEU A 232 17.13 30.02 18.11
CA LEU A 232 16.95 30.83 19.32
C LEU A 232 18.18 30.81 20.22
N GLN A 233 18.89 29.68 20.34
CA GLN A 233 20.12 29.57 21.11
C GLN A 233 21.30 30.29 20.44
N SER A 234 21.43 30.21 19.11
CA SER A 234 22.48 30.97 18.39
C SER A 234 22.25 32.49 18.47
N ILE A 235 21.01 32.97 18.37
CA ILE A 235 20.68 34.40 18.52
C ILE A 235 20.87 34.86 19.97
N THR A 236 20.54 34.03 20.96
CA THR A 236 20.76 34.35 22.39
C THR A 236 22.25 34.44 22.72
N ASN A 237 23.06 33.49 22.21
CA ASN A 237 24.50 33.47 22.42
C ASN A 237 25.23 34.62 21.71
N GLU A 238 24.79 35.03 20.51
CA GLU A 238 25.34 36.21 19.83
C GLU A 238 25.00 37.52 20.56
N THR A 239 23.79 37.62 21.12
CA THR A 239 23.34 38.81 21.86
C THR A 239 24.06 38.95 23.20
N GLU A 240 24.29 37.83 23.91
CA GLU A 240 25.06 37.81 25.16
C GLU A 240 26.53 38.17 24.93
N ASN A 241 27.14 37.68 23.84
CA ASN A 241 28.53 37.96 23.53
C ASN A 241 28.75 39.43 23.06
N ARG A 242 27.80 40.01 22.31
CA ARG A 242 27.83 41.45 21.98
C ARG A 242 27.75 42.34 23.22
N ASN A 243 26.89 42.00 24.18
CA ASN A 243 26.74 42.77 25.41
C ASN A 243 28.00 42.69 26.29
N LYS A 244 28.68 41.53 26.30
CA LYS A 244 29.94 41.35 27.03
C LYS A 244 31.07 42.20 26.46
N ILE A 245 31.16 42.31 25.13
CA ILE A 245 32.19 43.11 24.46
C ILE A 245 31.97 44.60 24.73
N GLN A 246 30.72 45.09 24.70
CA GLN A 246 30.40 46.49 25.02
C GLN A 246 30.59 46.88 26.49
N SER A 247 30.52 45.94 27.44
CA SER A 247 30.83 46.20 28.85
C SER A 247 32.32 46.35 29.14
N THR A 248 33.20 45.71 28.37
CA THR A 248 34.66 45.84 28.49
C THR A 248 35.24 47.09 27.83
N GLU A 249 34.47 47.77 26.99
CA GLU A 249 34.90 48.99 26.28
C GLU A 249 34.48 50.29 27.00
N LYS A 250 33.81 50.16 28.17
CA LYS A 250 33.30 51.28 28.98
C LYS A 250 33.91 51.38 30.39
N GLU A 251 34.92 50.57 30.70
CA GLU A 251 35.88 50.81 31.80
C GLU A 251 37.21 51.30 31.23
#